data_AF-A0A0W1L6B9-F1
#
_entry.id   AF-A0A0W1L6B9-F1
#
_cell.length_a   1.000
_cell.length_b   1.000
_cell.length_c   1.000
_cell.angle_alpha   90.00
_cell.angle_beta   90.00
_cell.angle_gamma   90.00
#
_symmetry.space_group_name_H-M   'P 1'
#
loop_
_entity.id
_entity.type
_entity.pdbx_description
1 polymer ?
#
loop_
_entity_poly.entity_id
_entity_poly.type
_entity_poly.pdbx_seq_one_letter_code
_entity_poly.pdbx_strand_id
1 'polypeptide(L)'
;MFGFIKKLISKSDEYETAKEELISGMFERSENWQSKGVEMAIDCYENGLKNGALIQFDQISEQIKLHYPNNVGSIENGFLTQMKIYIDSEEVVNVSIEGSTLNFIHKDYLKDLMNS
;
A
#
# COMPACT_ATOMS: atom_id res chain seq x y z
N MET A 1 37.57 28.94 -28.48
CA MET A 1 36.98 29.16 -27.14
C MET A 1 35.64 28.41 -27.03
N PHE A 2 35.64 27.07 -27.17
CA PHE A 2 34.42 26.25 -27.21
C PHE A 2 34.54 24.94 -26.40
N GLY A 3 35.43 24.90 -25.39
CA GLY A 3 35.58 23.74 -24.51
C GLY A 3 34.57 23.69 -23.36
N PHE A 4 34.10 24.85 -22.90
CA PHE A 4 33.19 24.96 -21.75
C PHE A 4 31.75 24.51 -22.07
N ILE A 5 31.25 24.81 -23.28
CA ILE A 5 29.88 24.43 -23.69
C ILE A 5 29.78 22.91 -23.91
N LYS A 6 30.82 22.28 -24.48
CA LYS A 6 30.87 20.82 -24.67
C LYS A 6 30.87 20.04 -23.34
N LYS A 7 31.49 20.60 -22.28
CA LYS A 7 31.52 20.01 -20.93
C LYS A 7 30.21 20.20 -20.15
N LEU A 8 29.39 21.19 -20.51
CA LEU A 8 28.05 21.39 -19.94
C LEU A 8 27.00 20.51 -20.63
N ILE A 9 27.11 20.30 -21.94
CA ILE A 9 26.23 19.41 -22.71
C ILE A 9 26.51 17.93 -22.42
N SER A 10 27.78 17.51 -22.27
CA SER A 10 28.06 16.14 -21.81
C SER A 10 27.62 15.86 -20.37
N LYS A 11 27.50 16.90 -19.52
CA LYS A 11 26.99 16.75 -18.15
C LYS A 11 25.46 16.69 -18.07
N SER A 12 24.74 17.23 -19.06
CA SER A 12 23.27 17.17 -19.07
C SER A 12 22.77 15.77 -19.41
N ASP A 13 23.44 15.07 -20.31
CA ASP A 13 23.06 13.71 -20.69
C ASP A 13 23.31 12.73 -19.54
N GLU A 14 24.47 12.80 -18.86
CA GLU A 14 24.74 12.00 -17.66
C GLU A 14 23.80 12.32 -16.49
N TYR A 15 23.35 13.58 -16.36
CA TYR A 15 22.44 14.00 -15.28
C TYR A 15 20.98 13.56 -15.53
N GLU A 16 20.51 13.64 -16.77
CA GLU A 16 19.19 13.10 -17.15
C GLU A 16 19.16 11.58 -17.02
N THR A 17 20.19 10.86 -17.50
CA THR A 17 20.27 9.39 -17.32
C THR A 17 20.38 9.00 -15.84
N ALA A 18 21.17 9.71 -15.02
CA ALA A 18 21.25 9.44 -13.58
C ALA A 18 19.93 9.73 -12.84
N LYS A 19 19.15 10.72 -13.32
CA LYS A 19 17.82 11.05 -12.79
C LYS A 19 16.79 10.00 -13.21
N GLU A 20 16.83 9.54 -14.45
CA GLU A 20 15.99 8.43 -14.94
C GLU A 20 16.31 7.11 -14.21
N GLU A 21 17.57 6.79 -13.97
CA GLU A 21 17.98 5.60 -13.19
C GLU A 21 17.57 5.72 -11.71
N LEU A 22 17.71 6.91 -11.09
CA LEU A 22 17.23 7.15 -9.73
C LEU A 22 15.71 7.03 -9.64
N ILE A 23 14.98 7.61 -10.59
CA ILE A 23 13.53 7.58 -10.66
C ILE A 23 13.05 6.14 -10.91
N SER A 24 13.63 5.44 -11.89
CA SER A 24 13.33 4.03 -12.19
C SER A 24 13.61 3.14 -10.98
N GLY A 25 14.77 3.31 -10.33
CA GLY A 25 15.11 2.56 -9.12
C GLY A 25 14.26 2.92 -7.89
N MET A 26 13.62 4.09 -7.87
CA MET A 26 12.61 4.47 -6.87
C MET A 26 11.23 3.88 -7.20
N PHE A 27 10.85 3.80 -8.47
CA PHE A 27 9.62 3.15 -8.92
C PHE A 27 9.66 1.64 -8.71
N GLU A 28 10.74 0.95 -9.10
CA GLU A 28 10.91 -0.48 -8.82
C GLU A 28 10.89 -0.79 -7.32
N ARG A 29 11.50 0.07 -6.50
CA ARG A 29 11.40 -0.05 -5.04
C ARG A 29 9.98 0.19 -4.55
N SER A 30 9.27 1.17 -5.08
CA SER A 30 7.88 1.45 -4.71
C SER A 30 6.94 0.31 -5.06
N GLU A 31 7.08 -0.29 -6.25
CA GLU A 31 6.29 -1.46 -6.68
C GLU A 31 6.51 -2.66 -5.76
N ASN A 32 7.76 -2.92 -5.36
CA ASN A 32 8.06 -3.98 -4.39
C ASN A 32 7.37 -3.77 -3.03
N TRP A 33 7.34 -2.53 -2.54
CA TRP A 33 6.67 -2.22 -1.27
C TRP A 33 5.14 -2.23 -1.39
N GLN A 34 4.59 -1.84 -2.53
CA GLN A 34 3.16 -2.00 -2.80
C GLN A 34 2.77 -3.48 -2.84
N SER A 35 3.56 -4.33 -3.50
CA SER A 35 3.38 -5.79 -3.48
C SER A 35 3.37 -6.32 -2.05
N LYS A 36 4.23 -5.79 -1.16
CA LYS A 36 4.21 -6.16 0.25
C LYS A 36 2.90 -5.82 0.95
N GLY A 37 2.32 -4.67 0.64
CA GLY A 37 0.99 -4.28 1.12
C GLY A 37 -0.11 -5.23 0.62
N VAL A 38 -0.04 -5.64 -0.64
CA VAL A 38 -0.96 -6.61 -1.24
C VAL A 38 -0.87 -7.96 -0.52
N GLU A 39 0.34 -8.47 -0.26
CA GLU A 39 0.55 -9.71 0.52
C GLU A 39 -0.11 -9.64 1.90
N MET A 40 0.05 -8.52 2.61
CA MET A 40 -0.57 -8.32 3.93
C MET A 40 -2.11 -8.32 3.86
N ALA A 41 -2.69 -7.72 2.82
CA ALA A 41 -4.14 -7.73 2.62
C ALA A 41 -4.66 -9.13 2.28
N ILE A 42 -3.93 -9.91 1.48
CA ILE A 42 -4.27 -11.33 1.19
C ILE A 42 -4.25 -12.15 2.48
N ASP A 43 -3.22 -12.00 3.31
CA ASP A 43 -3.12 -12.69 4.60
C ASP A 43 -4.28 -12.32 5.54
N CYS A 44 -4.57 -11.02 5.68
CA CYS A 44 -5.72 -10.55 6.46
C CYS A 44 -7.05 -11.13 5.95
N TYR A 45 -7.21 -11.27 4.64
CA TYR A 45 -8.41 -11.83 4.05
C TYR A 45 -8.55 -13.34 4.31
N GLU A 46 -7.52 -14.12 3.96
CA GLU A 46 -7.55 -15.58 4.07
C GLU A 46 -7.55 -16.08 5.50
N ASN A 47 -6.72 -15.49 6.37
CA ASN A 47 -6.54 -15.96 7.73
C ASN A 47 -7.39 -15.19 8.76
N GLY A 48 -7.84 -13.98 8.42
CA GLY A 48 -8.68 -13.15 9.28
C GLY A 48 -10.13 -13.09 8.83
N LEU A 49 -10.40 -12.33 7.77
CA LEU A 49 -11.75 -11.93 7.36
C LEU A 49 -12.64 -13.15 7.06
N LYS A 50 -12.12 -14.13 6.32
CA LYS A 50 -12.83 -15.39 6.02
C LYS A 50 -13.21 -16.21 7.26
N ASN A 51 -12.53 -15.97 8.39
CA ASN A 51 -12.80 -16.62 9.66
C ASN A 51 -13.61 -15.74 10.63
N GLY A 52 -14.13 -14.60 10.16
CA GLY A 52 -14.96 -13.68 10.94
C GLY A 52 -14.17 -12.65 11.76
N ALA A 53 -12.87 -12.51 11.54
CA ALA A 53 -12.11 -11.44 12.18
C ALA A 53 -12.54 -10.06 11.65
N LEU A 54 -12.57 -9.08 12.55
CA LEU A 54 -12.71 -7.67 12.21
C LEU A 54 -11.30 -7.06 12.09
N ILE A 55 -10.96 -6.56 10.90
CA ILE A 55 -9.65 -5.95 10.64
C ILE A 55 -9.78 -4.43 10.67
N GLN A 56 -9.05 -3.78 11.58
CA GLN A 56 -9.01 -2.32 11.69
C GLN A 56 -7.78 -1.78 10.97
N PHE A 57 -7.98 -0.90 9.99
CA PHE A 57 -6.85 -0.38 9.20
C PHE A 57 -5.85 0.40 10.06
N ASP A 58 -6.33 1.13 11.06
CA ASP A 58 -5.47 1.92 11.95
C ASP A 58 -4.44 1.03 12.67
N GLN A 59 -4.85 -0.18 13.11
CA GLN A 59 -3.95 -1.16 13.72
C GLN A 59 -2.93 -1.70 12.71
N ILE A 60 -3.35 -1.99 11.48
CA ILE A 60 -2.46 -2.42 10.40
C ILE A 60 -1.45 -1.30 10.08
N SER A 61 -1.91 -0.05 9.98
CA SER A 61 -1.07 1.13 9.74
C SER A 61 -0.02 1.30 10.84
N GLU A 62 -0.38 1.11 12.10
CA GLU A 62 0.58 1.13 13.22
C GLU A 62 1.65 0.04 13.08
N GLN A 63 1.27 -1.20 12.74
CA GLN A 63 2.22 -2.27 12.50
C GLN A 63 3.15 -1.97 11.31
N ILE A 64 2.61 -1.41 10.23
CA ILE A 64 3.42 -0.99 9.07
C ILE A 64 4.42 0.09 9.49
N LYS A 65 4.00 1.10 10.24
CA LYS A 65 4.88 2.18 10.74
C LYS A 65 5.99 1.65 11.63
N LEU A 66 5.70 0.66 12.48
CA LEU A 66 6.67 0.05 13.37
C LEU A 66 7.76 -0.73 12.61
N HIS A 67 7.37 -1.51 11.60
CA HIS A 67 8.28 -2.42 10.90
C HIS A 67 8.90 -1.84 9.62
N TYR A 68 8.22 -0.89 8.98
CA TYR A 68 8.59 -0.33 7.68
C TYR A 68 8.46 1.20 7.64
N PRO A 69 9.07 1.94 8.58
CA PRO A 69 8.85 3.38 8.77
C PRO A 69 9.13 4.24 7.53
N ASN A 70 10.02 3.79 6.64
CA ASN A 70 10.40 4.53 5.44
C ASN A 70 9.52 4.24 4.21
N ASN A 71 8.65 3.23 4.28
CA ASN A 71 7.85 2.76 3.13
C ASN A 71 6.35 2.66 3.45
N VAL A 72 5.91 3.29 4.55
CA VAL A 72 4.54 3.22 5.06
C VAL A 72 3.52 3.50 3.97
N GLY A 73 3.64 4.62 3.26
CA GLY A 73 2.68 5.02 2.25
C GLY A 73 2.55 4.01 1.09
N SER A 74 3.66 3.44 0.62
CA SER A 74 3.62 2.43 -0.46
C SER A 74 2.94 1.14 -0.01
N ILE A 75 3.24 0.68 1.22
CA ILE A 75 2.66 -0.56 1.76
C ILE A 75 1.17 -0.35 2.06
N GLU A 76 0.81 0.75 2.71
CA GLU A 76 -0.59 1.11 2.97
C GLU A 76 -1.40 1.22 1.67
N ASN A 77 -0.83 1.84 0.63
CA ASN A 77 -1.47 1.92 -0.68
C ASN A 77 -1.72 0.54 -1.30
N GLY A 78 -0.72 -0.35 -1.26
CA GLY A 78 -0.87 -1.72 -1.75
C GLY A 78 -1.95 -2.49 -0.98
N PHE A 79 -1.96 -2.36 0.35
CA PHE A 79 -2.97 -2.97 1.21
C PHE A 79 -4.37 -2.48 0.87
N LEU A 80 -4.59 -1.16 0.84
CA LEU A 80 -5.89 -0.56 0.57
C LEU A 80 -6.38 -0.84 -0.86
N THR A 81 -5.48 -0.89 -1.84
CA THR A 81 -5.81 -1.24 -3.22
C THR A 81 -6.35 -2.66 -3.29
N GLN A 82 -5.70 -3.62 -2.61
CA GLN A 82 -6.18 -5.00 -2.58
C GLN A 82 -7.50 -5.13 -1.81
N MET A 83 -7.65 -4.43 -0.68
CA MET A 83 -8.92 -4.41 0.06
C MET A 83 -10.07 -3.82 -0.76
N LYS A 84 -9.79 -2.82 -1.59
CA LYS A 84 -10.78 -2.26 -2.52
C LYS A 84 -11.25 -3.30 -3.53
N ILE A 85 -10.39 -4.17 -4.04
CA ILE A 85 -10.78 -5.26 -4.94
C ILE A 85 -11.76 -6.22 -4.23
N TYR A 86 -11.51 -6.55 -2.96
CA TYR A 86 -12.44 -7.39 -2.18
C TYR A 86 -13.77 -6.71 -1.87
N ILE A 87 -13.76 -5.39 -1.71
CA ILE A 87 -15.00 -4.59 -1.56
C ILE A 87 -15.78 -4.54 -2.87
N ASP A 88 -15.10 -4.26 -3.98
CA ASP A 88 -15.71 -4.16 -5.30
C ASP A 88 -16.27 -5.52 -5.81
N SER A 89 -15.75 -6.64 -5.28
CA SER A 89 -16.26 -8.00 -5.50
C SER A 89 -17.32 -8.45 -4.48
N GLU A 90 -17.75 -7.57 -3.59
CA GLU A 90 -18.77 -7.81 -2.56
C GLU A 90 -18.41 -8.95 -1.58
N GLU A 91 -17.12 -9.26 -1.40
CA GLU A 91 -16.65 -10.24 -0.41
C GLU A 91 -16.36 -9.59 0.94
N VAL A 92 -15.91 -8.34 0.92
CA VAL A 92 -15.59 -7.55 2.11
C VAL A 92 -16.48 -6.32 2.18
N VAL A 93 -16.91 -6.00 3.40
CA VAL A 93 -17.68 -4.80 3.70
C VAL A 93 -16.82 -3.87 4.54
N ASN A 94 -16.76 -2.59 4.14
CA ASN A 94 -16.22 -1.54 4.99
C ASN A 94 -17.30 -1.07 5.97
N VAL A 95 -17.04 -1.17 7.27
CA VAL A 95 -17.97 -0.79 8.33
C VAL A 95 -17.42 0.39 9.13
N SER A 96 -18.30 1.35 9.40
CA SER A 96 -17.98 2.47 10.28
C SER A 96 -18.20 2.05 11.72
N ILE A 97 -17.13 1.98 12.50
CA ILE A 97 -17.17 1.69 13.94
C ILE A 97 -16.67 2.94 14.65
N GLU A 98 -17.31 3.28 15.76
CA GLU A 98 -17.00 4.48 16.53
C GLU A 98 -15.52 4.47 16.96
N GLY A 99 -14.78 5.53 16.60
CA GLY A 99 -13.36 5.69 16.94
C GLY A 99 -12.35 5.09 15.96
N SER A 100 -12.79 4.46 14.86
CA SER A 100 -11.91 3.93 13.81
C SER A 100 -12.26 4.51 12.44
N THR A 101 -11.24 4.73 11.61
CA THR A 101 -11.43 5.33 10.27
C THR A 101 -11.87 4.34 9.21
N LEU A 102 -11.35 3.12 9.23
CA LEU A 102 -11.60 2.08 8.23
C LEU A 102 -11.56 0.70 8.89
N ASN A 103 -12.66 -0.04 8.78
CA ASN A 103 -12.76 -1.39 9.34
C ASN A 103 -13.32 -2.33 8.28
N PHE A 104 -12.74 -3.51 8.19
CA PHE A 104 -13.08 -4.51 7.20
C PHE A 104 -13.60 -5.77 7.88
N ILE A 105 -14.69 -6.31 7.35
CA ILE A 105 -15.26 -7.60 7.75
C ILE A 105 -15.72 -8.35 6.49
N HIS A 106 -15.63 -9.67 6.49
CA HIS A 106 -16.20 -10.46 5.41
C HIS A 106 -17.73 -10.39 5.44
N LYS A 107 -18.38 -10.32 4.28
CA LYS A 107 -19.83 -10.08 4.14
C LYS A 107 -20.69 -11.05 4.96
N ASP A 108 -20.26 -12.30 5.07
CA ASP A 108 -21.02 -13.35 5.75
C ASP A 108 -21.16 -13.10 7.25
N TYR A 109 -20.23 -12.35 7.84
CA TYR A 109 -20.21 -12.04 9.28
C TYR A 109 -20.79 -10.66 9.62
N LEU A 110 -21.23 -9.90 8.61
CA LEU A 110 -21.80 -8.56 8.83
C LEU A 110 -23.02 -8.60 9.76
N LYS A 111 -23.89 -9.61 9.60
CA LYS A 111 -25.10 -9.75 10.42
C LYS A 111 -24.76 -10.02 11.89
N ASP A 112 -23.73 -10.80 12.15
CA ASP A 112 -23.31 -11.12 13.52
C ASP A 112 -22.78 -9.86 14.20
N LEU A 113 -22.02 -9.03 13.47
CA LEU A 113 -21.53 -7.75 13.98
C LEU A 113 -22.67 -6.77 14.31
N MET A 114 -23.72 -6.70 13.47
CA MET A 114 -24.84 -5.77 13.67
C MET A 114 -25.79 -6.17 14.80
N ASN A 115 -25.79 -7.45 15.20
CA ASN A 115 -26.64 -7.98 16.27
C ASN A 115 -25.90 -8.09 17.62
N SER A 116 -24.61 -7.76 17.66
CA SER A 116 -23.81 -7.70 18.88
C SER A 116 -23.97 -6.38 19.62
#